data_AF-A0A949YQB0-F1
#
_entry.id   AF-A0A949YQB0-F1
#
_cell.length_a   1.000
_cell.length_b   1.000
_cell.length_c   1.000
_cell.angle_alpha   90.00
_cell.angle_beta   90.00
_cell.angle_gamma   90.00
#
_symmetry.space_group_name_H-M   'P 1'
#
loop_
_entity.id
_entity.type
_entity.pdbx_description
1 polymer ?
#
loop_
_entity_poly.entity_id
_entity_poly.type
_entity_poly.pdbx_seq_one_letter_code
_entity_poly.pdbx_strand_id
1 'polypeptide(L)'
;VVWIVVDDTLCHKRGAKVAFGGIFLDAVLSTKKHKTLRFGLNWVVLGIAVSIPFRTDRYYCLSVLWRLSRKKGQDGYQTRPQAAAAMARLLAEANPDRTFWRVGDSAYVNAATLQGRPKNLQVIGPLHWKAALYERPEPPREGQQGRPRKKGRRLPAPKAMIEDVATSPAELQTVVFPQATRELRLQVVRDVLWDRGCKTEPVVVLLVRDPLGQWRDEALVATDPTVSAEFILQGSCRRWSVELAFFESKQSLGLHDPRVWSERSVERAHPMAWFVGTLTILWYAIDGHAGAHVHRDRDWYPHKVTPTFTDLLGALRLRMWLYEVFGPSGTETPSLEVIETLLHKMAAVA
;
A
#
# COMPACT_ATOMS: atom_id res chain seq x y z
N VAL A 1 17.00 0.89 -1.37
CA VAL A 1 15.73 0.16 -1.56
C VAL A 1 14.57 1.14 -1.53
N VAL A 2 13.61 1.01 -2.44
CA VAL A 2 12.35 1.79 -2.46
C VAL A 2 11.19 0.85 -2.13
N TRP A 3 10.40 1.18 -1.12
CA TRP A 3 9.23 0.40 -0.75
C TRP A 3 8.01 0.91 -1.49
N ILE A 4 7.31 0.03 -2.20
CA ILE A 4 6.07 0.37 -2.88
C ILE A 4 4.94 -0.52 -2.36
N VAL A 5 3.77 0.07 -2.18
CA VAL A 5 2.58 -0.60 -1.68
C VAL A 5 1.50 -0.55 -2.74
N VAL A 6 0.72 -1.62 -2.84
CA VAL A 6 -0.40 -1.69 -3.76
C VAL A 6 -1.63 -2.25 -3.08
N ASP A 7 -2.76 -1.61 -3.35
CA ASP A 7 -4.07 -2.09 -2.95
C ASP A 7 -5.15 -1.45 -3.85
N ASP A 8 -6.41 -1.82 -3.66
CA ASP A 8 -7.53 -1.14 -4.29
C ASP A 8 -8.55 -0.57 -3.32
N THR A 9 -9.23 0.47 -3.79
CA THR A 9 -10.31 1.11 -3.03
C THR A 9 -11.54 1.34 -3.90
N LEU A 10 -12.71 1.16 -3.29
CA LEU A 10 -13.98 1.47 -3.92
C LEU A 10 -14.39 2.91 -3.61
N CYS A 11 -14.61 3.68 -4.66
CA CYS A 11 -15.21 5.01 -4.62
C CYS A 11 -16.69 4.90 -4.97
N HIS A 12 -17.56 5.14 -3.98
CA HIS A 12 -19.01 5.00 -4.16
C HIS A 12 -19.55 6.07 -5.11
N LYS A 13 -20.35 5.63 -6.08
CA LYS A 13 -21.05 6.51 -7.03
C LYS A 13 -22.48 6.04 -7.22
N ARG A 14 -23.26 6.87 -7.90
CA ARG A 14 -24.64 6.56 -8.33
C ARG A 14 -24.83 7.08 -9.75
N GLY A 15 -25.66 6.39 -10.52
CA GLY A 15 -26.04 6.78 -11.88
C GLY A 15 -25.50 5.83 -12.95
N ALA A 16 -26.39 5.39 -13.84
CA ALA A 16 -26.08 4.42 -14.90
C ALA A 16 -25.13 4.97 -15.99
N LYS A 17 -25.00 6.30 -16.09
CA LYS A 17 -24.14 6.97 -17.08
C LYS A 17 -22.71 7.22 -16.58
N VAL A 18 -22.39 6.84 -15.34
CA VAL A 18 -21.02 7.01 -14.83
C VAL A 18 -20.10 6.05 -15.56
N ALA A 19 -19.20 6.60 -16.37
CA ALA A 19 -18.19 5.84 -17.10
C ALA A 19 -17.40 4.93 -16.16
N PHE A 20 -17.19 3.68 -16.60
CA PHE A 20 -16.51 2.61 -15.86
C PHE A 20 -17.14 2.23 -14.51
N GLY A 21 -18.31 2.80 -14.19
CA GLY A 21 -19.09 2.43 -13.03
C GLY A 21 -19.49 0.96 -13.10
N GLY A 22 -19.37 0.26 -11.97
CA GLY A 22 -19.71 -1.15 -11.89
C GLY A 22 -20.03 -1.59 -10.47
N ILE A 23 -20.56 -2.80 -10.35
CA ILE A 23 -20.86 -3.42 -9.05
C ILE A 23 -19.61 -4.13 -8.55
N PHE A 24 -19.00 -3.65 -7.47
CA PHE A 24 -17.79 -4.23 -6.87
C PHE A 24 -18.06 -4.68 -5.44
N LEU A 25 -17.19 -5.56 -4.93
CA LEU A 25 -17.19 -5.89 -3.51
C LEU A 25 -16.78 -4.66 -2.71
N ASP A 26 -17.62 -4.26 -1.76
CA ASP A 26 -17.26 -3.28 -0.75
C ASP A 26 -16.65 -4.01 0.44
N ALA A 27 -15.32 -4.02 0.52
CA ALA A 27 -14.59 -4.74 1.56
C ALA A 27 -14.83 -4.17 2.96
N VAL A 28 -15.15 -2.87 3.08
CA VAL A 28 -15.38 -2.19 4.37
C VAL A 28 -16.72 -2.59 4.96
N LEU A 29 -17.76 -2.73 4.12
CA LEU A 29 -19.09 -3.18 4.56
C LEU A 29 -19.24 -4.71 4.59
N SER A 30 -18.29 -5.45 4.02
CA SER A 30 -18.33 -6.91 3.95
C SER A 30 -17.70 -7.56 5.18
N THR A 31 -18.19 -8.74 5.54
CA THR A 31 -17.58 -9.63 6.52
C THR A 31 -17.17 -10.95 5.85
N LYS A 32 -16.64 -11.91 6.64
CA LYS A 32 -16.39 -13.27 6.14
C LYS A 32 -17.68 -13.98 5.70
N LYS A 33 -18.78 -13.76 6.43
CA LYS A 33 -20.07 -14.42 6.19
C LYS A 33 -20.98 -13.65 5.22
N HIS A 34 -20.87 -12.33 5.19
CA HIS A 34 -21.73 -11.48 4.37
C HIS A 34 -20.91 -10.66 3.38
N LYS A 35 -21.27 -10.70 2.10
CA LYS A 35 -20.62 -9.91 1.05
C LYS A 35 -21.55 -8.81 0.59
N THR A 36 -21.11 -7.57 0.76
CA THR A 36 -21.84 -6.39 0.30
C THR A 36 -21.24 -5.94 -1.02
N LEU A 37 -22.10 -5.84 -2.04
CA LEU A 37 -21.72 -5.30 -3.34
C LEU A 37 -22.29 -3.89 -3.49
N ARG A 38 -21.46 -2.96 -3.96
CA ARG A 38 -21.85 -1.57 -4.19
C ARG A 38 -21.46 -1.12 -5.58
N PHE A 39 -22.30 -0.25 -6.15
CA PHE A 39 -21.98 0.44 -7.39
C PHE A 39 -20.95 1.54 -7.12
N GLY A 40 -19.94 1.63 -7.96
CA GLY A 40 -18.91 2.64 -7.83
C GLY A 40 -17.78 2.49 -8.83
N LEU A 41 -16.69 3.17 -8.56
CA LEU A 41 -15.43 3.14 -9.28
C LEU A 41 -14.40 2.44 -8.41
N ASN A 42 -13.82 1.34 -8.87
CA ASN A 42 -12.77 0.64 -8.12
C ASN A 42 -11.41 1.04 -8.67
N TRP A 43 -10.51 1.51 -7.81
CA TRP A 43 -9.22 2.05 -8.19
C TRP A 43 -8.11 1.21 -7.58
N VAL A 44 -7.21 0.70 -8.42
CA VAL A 44 -5.94 0.12 -7.98
C VAL A 44 -4.94 1.26 -7.85
N VAL A 45 -4.30 1.39 -6.69
CA VAL A 45 -3.36 2.48 -6.40
C VAL A 45 -2.03 1.88 -5.96
N LEU A 46 -0.95 2.38 -6.58
CA LEU A 46 0.42 2.10 -6.22
C LEU A 46 1.03 3.36 -5.59
N GLY A 47 1.58 3.23 -4.39
CA GLY A 47 2.27 4.32 -3.72
C GLY A 47 3.63 3.92 -3.19
N ILE A 48 4.47 4.91 -2.92
CA ILE A 48 5.79 4.75 -2.28
C ILE A 48 5.60 4.89 -0.78
N ALA A 49 5.96 3.86 -0.02
CA ALA A 49 5.89 3.86 1.43
C ALA A 49 7.16 4.51 2.01
N VAL A 50 7.00 5.64 2.69
CA VAL A 50 8.09 6.43 3.27
C VAL A 50 7.90 6.62 4.78
N SER A 51 9.00 6.62 5.52
CA SER A 51 9.02 7.18 6.87
C SER A 51 9.34 8.67 6.76
N ILE A 52 8.74 9.50 7.62
CA ILE A 52 9.02 10.93 7.66
C ILE A 52 9.48 11.33 9.07
N PRO A 53 10.47 12.25 9.21
CA PRO A 53 11.17 12.45 10.49
C PRO A 53 10.28 12.88 11.66
N PHE A 54 9.25 13.67 11.41
CA PHE A 54 8.33 14.21 12.42
C PHE A 54 7.19 13.25 12.78
N ARG A 55 7.12 12.07 12.13
CA ARG A 55 6.16 11.04 12.49
C ARG A 55 6.74 9.65 12.21
N THR A 56 7.58 9.20 13.13
CA THR A 56 8.30 7.92 13.06
C THR A 56 7.46 6.71 13.44
N ASP A 57 6.26 6.92 14.01
CA ASP A 57 5.36 5.87 14.48
C ASP A 57 4.53 5.22 13.35
N ARG A 58 4.63 5.71 12.10
CA ARG A 58 3.95 5.10 10.96
C ARG A 58 4.69 5.38 9.64
N TYR A 59 4.27 4.65 8.60
CA TYR A 59 4.65 4.94 7.22
C TYR A 59 3.56 5.75 6.51
N TYR A 60 3.97 6.66 5.64
CA TYR A 60 3.10 7.39 4.73
C TYR A 60 3.16 6.77 3.34
N CYS A 61 2.03 6.78 2.63
CA CYS A 61 1.95 6.29 1.26
C CYS A 61 1.85 7.49 0.30
N LEU A 62 2.93 7.76 -0.41
CA LEU A 62 2.96 8.73 -1.51
C LEU A 62 2.36 8.05 -2.74
N SER A 63 1.09 8.31 -3.02
CA SER A 63 0.39 7.71 -4.16
C SER A 63 0.95 8.28 -5.47
N VAL A 64 1.56 7.43 -6.30
CA VAL A 64 2.27 7.86 -7.52
C VAL A 64 1.65 7.34 -8.81
N LEU A 65 0.96 6.19 -8.76
CA LEU A 65 0.27 5.62 -9.92
C LEU A 65 -1.08 5.05 -9.50
N TRP A 66 -2.07 5.17 -10.39
CA TRP A 66 -3.41 4.64 -10.18
C TRP A 66 -4.02 4.18 -11.49
N ARG A 67 -4.85 3.15 -11.42
CA ARG A 67 -5.61 2.61 -12.55
C ARG A 67 -7.03 2.30 -12.12
N LEU A 68 -7.97 2.71 -12.95
CA LEU A 68 -9.37 2.39 -12.78
C LEU A 68 -9.62 0.94 -13.20
N SER A 69 -10.22 0.14 -12.32
CA SER A 69 -10.62 -1.22 -12.62
C SER A 69 -11.84 -1.21 -13.53
N ARG A 70 -11.66 -1.78 -14.72
CA ARG A 70 -12.73 -2.01 -15.69
C ARG A 70 -13.39 -3.36 -15.44
N LYS A 71 -14.63 -3.55 -15.89
CA LYS A 71 -15.34 -4.84 -15.83
C LYS A 71 -15.00 -5.70 -17.04
N LYS A 72 -15.10 -7.03 -16.87
CA LYS A 72 -14.89 -7.98 -17.97
C LYS A 72 -15.87 -7.66 -19.10
N GLY A 73 -15.37 -7.57 -20.33
CA GLY A 73 -16.15 -7.18 -21.52
C GLY A 73 -16.05 -5.69 -21.86
N GLN A 74 -15.46 -4.86 -21.00
CA GLN A 74 -15.11 -3.48 -21.35
C GLN A 74 -13.74 -3.43 -22.03
N ASP A 75 -13.55 -2.49 -22.95
CA ASP A 75 -12.27 -2.28 -23.60
C ASP A 75 -11.18 -1.84 -22.61
N GLY A 76 -9.97 -2.35 -22.79
CA GLY A 76 -8.86 -2.19 -21.87
C GLY A 76 -9.02 -2.94 -20.53
N TYR A 77 -9.92 -3.93 -20.45
CA TYR A 77 -10.08 -4.75 -19.25
C TYR A 77 -8.78 -5.46 -18.84
N GLN A 78 -8.39 -5.25 -17.59
CA GLN A 78 -7.35 -6.01 -16.91
C GLN A 78 -7.87 -6.40 -15.53
N THR A 79 -7.41 -7.54 -15.03
CA THR A 79 -7.63 -7.86 -13.61
C THR A 79 -6.87 -6.86 -12.74
N ARG A 80 -7.37 -6.57 -11.53
CA ARG A 80 -6.70 -5.66 -10.59
C ARG A 80 -5.21 -6.02 -10.35
N PRO A 81 -4.83 -7.32 -10.20
CA PRO A 81 -3.43 -7.68 -10.07
C PRO A 81 -2.60 -7.43 -11.34
N GLN A 82 -3.17 -7.58 -12.54
CA GLN A 82 -2.45 -7.22 -13.78
C GLN A 82 -2.21 -5.71 -13.87
N ALA A 83 -3.19 -4.89 -13.49
CA ALA A 83 -3.00 -3.44 -13.43
C ALA A 83 -1.92 -3.04 -12.42
N ALA A 84 -1.92 -3.67 -11.23
CA ALA A 84 -0.86 -3.50 -10.22
C ALA A 84 0.52 -3.88 -10.75
N ALA A 85 0.63 -5.03 -11.46
CA ALA A 85 1.88 -5.49 -12.05
C ALA A 85 2.41 -4.52 -13.11
N ALA A 86 1.52 -4.00 -13.97
CA ALA A 86 1.88 -3.03 -15.00
C ALA A 86 2.38 -1.71 -14.38
N MET A 87 1.70 -1.18 -13.36
CA MET A 87 2.15 0.03 -12.66
C MET A 87 3.51 -0.16 -11.97
N ALA A 88 3.69 -1.29 -11.27
CA ALA A 88 4.96 -1.57 -10.59
C ALA A 88 6.12 -1.78 -11.58
N ARG A 89 5.86 -2.45 -12.72
CA ARG A 89 6.85 -2.61 -13.81
C ARG A 89 7.24 -1.25 -14.39
N LEU A 90 6.26 -0.40 -14.70
CA LEU A 90 6.51 0.95 -15.24
C LEU A 90 7.45 1.75 -14.34
N LEU A 91 7.21 1.74 -13.02
CA LEU A 91 8.05 2.42 -12.05
C LEU A 91 9.47 1.81 -11.98
N ALA A 92 9.57 0.48 -11.97
CA ALA A 92 10.85 -0.21 -11.89
C ALA A 92 11.72 -0.01 -13.14
N GLU A 93 11.12 -0.06 -14.34
CA GLU A 93 11.82 0.13 -15.62
C GLU A 93 12.25 1.58 -15.85
N ALA A 94 11.44 2.55 -15.38
CA ALA A 94 11.80 3.97 -15.42
C ALA A 94 12.96 4.33 -14.47
N ASN A 95 13.30 3.45 -13.51
CA ASN A 95 14.31 3.68 -12.49
C ASN A 95 15.23 2.45 -12.31
N PRO A 96 16.06 2.11 -13.32
CA PRO A 96 16.87 0.89 -13.31
C PRO A 96 17.89 0.84 -12.16
N ASP A 97 18.38 2.00 -11.70
CA ASP A 97 19.36 2.13 -10.61
C ASP A 97 18.75 2.03 -9.20
N ARG A 98 17.48 1.61 -9.10
CA ARG A 98 16.77 1.46 -7.83
C ARG A 98 16.17 0.06 -7.73
N THR A 99 16.35 -0.55 -6.57
CA THR A 99 15.65 -1.80 -6.20
C THR A 99 14.35 -1.47 -5.49
N PHE A 100 13.25 -1.96 -6.02
CA PHE A 100 11.90 -1.81 -5.49
C PHE A 100 11.46 -3.07 -4.75
N TRP A 101 10.77 -2.89 -3.62
CA TRP A 101 10.08 -3.95 -2.90
C TRP A 101 8.60 -3.65 -2.85
N ARG A 102 7.81 -4.39 -3.63
CA ARG A 102 6.36 -4.27 -3.64
C ARG A 102 5.74 -5.10 -2.54
N VAL A 103 4.86 -4.47 -1.76
CA VAL A 103 4.08 -5.09 -0.71
C VAL A 103 2.60 -4.99 -1.07
N GLY A 104 1.87 -6.09 -0.93
CA GLY A 104 0.44 -6.15 -1.19
C GLY A 104 -0.23 -7.23 -0.34
N ASP A 105 -1.56 -7.24 -0.34
CA ASP A 105 -2.34 -8.27 0.34
C ASP A 105 -2.42 -9.57 -0.48
N SER A 106 -3.24 -10.53 -0.03
CA SER A 106 -3.41 -11.80 -0.75
C SER A 106 -4.01 -11.66 -2.15
N ALA A 107 -4.75 -10.59 -2.44
CA ALA A 107 -5.27 -10.32 -3.77
C ALA A 107 -4.15 -9.88 -4.73
N TYR A 108 -3.07 -9.28 -4.22
CA TYR A 108 -1.93 -8.77 -5.00
C TYR A 108 -0.65 -9.63 -4.93
N VAL A 109 -0.65 -10.76 -4.21
CA VAL A 109 0.45 -11.75 -4.19
C VAL A 109 0.03 -12.99 -4.97
N ASN A 110 0.18 -12.95 -6.30
CA ASN A 110 -0.20 -14.04 -7.18
C ASN A 110 0.65 -14.06 -8.46
N ALA A 111 0.43 -15.04 -9.34
CA ALA A 111 1.17 -15.22 -10.58
C ALA A 111 1.30 -13.94 -11.42
N ALA A 112 0.23 -13.15 -11.58
CA ALA A 112 0.24 -11.94 -12.41
C ALA A 112 1.21 -10.88 -11.91
N THR A 113 1.47 -10.88 -10.60
CA THR A 113 2.28 -9.86 -9.94
C THR A 113 3.66 -10.37 -9.58
N LEU A 114 3.91 -11.68 -9.64
CA LEU A 114 5.16 -12.35 -9.31
C LEU A 114 5.97 -12.77 -10.55
N GLN A 115 5.31 -13.13 -11.66
CA GLN A 115 5.98 -13.64 -12.86
C GLN A 115 6.38 -12.52 -13.81
N GLY A 116 7.54 -12.67 -14.45
CA GLY A 116 8.03 -11.75 -15.48
C GLY A 116 8.36 -10.34 -14.95
N ARG A 117 8.61 -10.20 -13.65
CA ARG A 117 8.99 -8.91 -13.05
C ARG A 117 10.40 -8.50 -13.52
N PRO A 118 10.67 -7.19 -13.66
CA PRO A 118 12.04 -6.70 -13.79
C PRO A 118 12.91 -7.18 -12.63
N LYS A 119 14.21 -7.39 -12.88
CA LYS A 119 15.17 -7.88 -11.86
C LYS A 119 15.25 -6.98 -10.63
N ASN A 120 15.03 -5.68 -10.80
CA ASN A 120 15.03 -4.69 -9.74
C ASN A 120 13.67 -4.55 -9.02
N LEU A 121 12.66 -5.38 -9.33
CA LEU A 121 11.36 -5.36 -8.67
C LEU A 121 11.14 -6.65 -7.86
N GLN A 122 11.35 -6.58 -6.55
CA GLN A 122 11.11 -7.64 -5.57
C GLN A 122 9.71 -7.53 -4.93
N VAL A 123 9.20 -8.62 -4.33
CA VAL A 123 7.84 -8.70 -3.78
C VAL A 123 7.86 -9.36 -2.41
N ILE A 124 7.11 -8.78 -1.45
CA ILE A 124 6.75 -9.36 -0.16
C ILE A 124 5.22 -9.41 -0.05
N GLY A 125 4.69 -10.46 0.58
CA GLY A 125 3.35 -10.42 1.14
C GLY A 125 2.85 -11.77 1.63
N PRO A 126 1.56 -11.89 1.92
CA PRO A 126 1.02 -13.08 2.57
C PRO A 126 1.07 -14.30 1.63
N LEU A 127 1.45 -15.44 2.21
CA LEU A 127 1.38 -16.75 1.60
C LEU A 127 0.20 -17.52 2.18
N HIS A 128 -0.57 -18.18 1.32
CA HIS A 128 -1.68 -18.99 1.79
C HIS A 128 -1.17 -20.19 2.62
N TRP A 129 -1.79 -20.46 3.77
CA TRP A 129 -1.42 -21.54 4.69
C TRP A 129 -1.38 -22.96 4.10
N LYS A 130 -2.09 -23.16 2.97
CA LYS A 130 -2.11 -24.41 2.19
C LYS A 130 -1.28 -24.33 0.89
N ALA A 131 -0.35 -23.40 0.79
CA ALA A 131 0.49 -23.27 -0.40
C ALA A 131 1.27 -24.58 -0.66
N ALA A 132 1.31 -24.99 -1.92
CA ALA A 132 2.11 -26.13 -2.35
C ALA A 132 3.53 -25.65 -2.65
N LEU A 133 4.44 -26.02 -1.76
CA LEU A 133 5.85 -25.68 -1.77
C LEU A 133 6.68 -26.90 -2.17
N TYR A 134 7.81 -26.67 -2.84
CA TYR A 134 8.69 -27.73 -3.34
C TYR A 134 10.14 -27.35 -3.12
N GLU A 135 11.01 -28.34 -2.95
CA GLU A 135 12.45 -28.15 -3.05
C GLU A 135 12.87 -27.77 -4.47
N ARG A 136 14.07 -27.21 -4.62
CA ARG A 136 14.69 -27.08 -5.95
C ARG A 136 14.88 -28.48 -6.56
N PRO A 137 14.66 -28.64 -7.88
CA PRO A 137 14.99 -29.91 -8.52
C PRO A 137 16.49 -30.15 -8.45
N GLU A 138 16.88 -31.41 -8.24
CA GLU A 138 18.26 -31.84 -8.41
C GLU A 138 18.72 -31.56 -9.86
N PRO A 139 20.01 -31.22 -10.08
CA PRO A 139 20.57 -31.11 -11.42
C PRO A 139 20.32 -32.40 -12.23
N PRO A 140 20.10 -32.30 -13.55
CA PRO A 140 20.00 -33.48 -14.40
C PRO A 140 21.24 -34.35 -14.27
N ARG A 141 21.07 -35.67 -14.22
CA ARG A 141 22.21 -36.59 -14.26
C ARG A 141 22.78 -36.64 -15.67
N GLU A 142 24.07 -36.87 -15.79
CA GLU A 142 24.72 -37.06 -17.08
C GLU A 142 24.07 -38.24 -17.83
N GLY A 143 23.72 -38.04 -19.10
CA GLY A 143 23.00 -39.03 -19.91
C GLY A 143 21.49 -39.16 -19.64
N GLN A 144 20.90 -38.34 -18.77
CA GLN A 144 19.45 -38.37 -18.50
C GLN A 144 18.65 -38.00 -19.76
N GLN A 145 17.89 -38.96 -20.30
CA GLN A 145 16.97 -38.72 -21.40
C GLN A 145 15.65 -38.12 -20.90
N GLY A 146 15.11 -37.16 -21.67
CA GLY A 146 13.85 -36.48 -21.39
C GLY A 146 13.99 -35.11 -20.72
N ARG A 147 12.85 -34.43 -20.51
CA ARG A 147 12.83 -33.08 -19.95
C ARG A 147 13.26 -33.10 -18.47
N PRO A 148 14.23 -32.27 -18.04
CA PRO A 148 14.60 -32.10 -16.64
C PRO A 148 13.39 -31.79 -15.75
N ARG A 149 13.43 -32.30 -14.51
CA ARG A 149 12.43 -31.98 -13.50
C ARG A 149 12.44 -30.49 -13.21
N LYS A 150 11.26 -29.87 -13.16
CA LYS A 150 11.11 -28.44 -12.81
C LYS A 150 10.93 -28.18 -11.31
N LYS A 151 10.67 -29.23 -10.54
CA LYS A 151 10.34 -29.19 -9.10
C LYS A 151 10.98 -30.39 -8.42
N GLY A 152 11.49 -30.18 -7.21
CA GLY A 152 11.95 -31.24 -6.32
C GLY A 152 10.80 -31.88 -5.55
N ARG A 153 11.14 -32.46 -4.40
CA ARG A 153 10.16 -33.07 -3.48
C ARG A 153 9.17 -32.01 -2.99
N ARG A 154 7.92 -32.43 -2.77
CA ARG A 154 6.90 -31.57 -2.15
C ARG A 154 7.21 -31.40 -0.66
N LEU A 155 7.27 -30.16 -0.22
CA LEU A 155 7.44 -29.81 1.19
C LEU A 155 6.08 -29.82 1.92
N PRO A 156 6.08 -29.92 3.27
CA PRO A 156 4.88 -29.69 4.06
C PRO A 156 4.22 -28.34 3.74
N ALA A 157 2.92 -28.22 3.95
CA ALA A 157 2.25 -26.93 3.80
C ALA A 157 2.69 -25.97 4.94
N PRO A 158 2.66 -24.64 4.74
CA PRO A 158 3.01 -23.67 5.79
C PRO A 158 2.31 -23.94 7.14
N LYS A 159 1.06 -24.40 7.11
CA LYS A 159 0.28 -24.73 8.32
C LYS A 159 0.89 -25.88 9.13
N ALA A 160 1.54 -26.84 8.47
CA ALA A 160 2.24 -27.92 9.14
C ALA A 160 3.68 -27.51 9.50
N MET A 161 4.34 -26.75 8.62
CA MET A 161 5.71 -26.28 8.84
C MET A 161 5.85 -25.46 10.12
N ILE A 162 4.89 -24.59 10.44
CA ILE A 162 4.97 -23.71 11.62
C ILE A 162 5.01 -24.48 12.95
N GLU A 163 4.54 -25.73 12.96
CA GLU A 163 4.62 -26.63 14.12
C GLU A 163 5.90 -27.49 14.12
N ASP A 164 6.51 -27.71 12.95
CA ASP A 164 7.72 -28.52 12.79
C ASP A 164 8.99 -27.68 12.99
N VAL A 165 9.32 -27.47 14.27
CA VAL A 165 10.56 -26.79 14.69
C VAL A 165 11.80 -27.70 14.63
N ALA A 166 11.62 -29.01 14.40
CA ALA A 166 12.73 -29.95 14.33
C ALA A 166 13.41 -29.90 12.95
N THR A 167 12.62 -29.90 11.88
CA THR A 167 13.14 -29.86 10.50
C THR A 167 13.51 -28.42 10.08
N SER A 168 12.89 -27.42 10.68
CA SER A 168 13.11 -26.02 10.36
C SER A 168 13.12 -25.22 11.66
N PRO A 169 14.30 -25.07 12.28
CA PRO A 169 14.44 -24.39 13.56
C PRO A 169 13.82 -23.00 13.50
N ALA A 170 13.02 -22.69 14.52
CA ALA A 170 12.46 -21.38 14.71
C ALA A 170 13.30 -20.63 15.74
N GLU A 171 13.59 -19.37 15.45
CA GLU A 171 14.36 -18.50 16.35
C GLU A 171 13.42 -17.52 17.03
N LEU A 172 13.64 -17.31 18.32
CA LEU A 172 12.97 -16.24 19.06
C LEU A 172 13.75 -14.94 18.81
N GLN A 173 13.09 -13.96 18.19
CA GLN A 173 13.71 -12.70 17.81
C GLN A 173 12.89 -11.52 18.33
N THR A 174 13.60 -10.52 18.87
CA THR A 174 13.02 -9.23 19.22
C THR A 174 12.96 -8.35 17.98
N VAL A 175 11.75 -8.05 17.53
CA VAL A 175 11.48 -7.21 16.36
C VAL A 175 10.92 -5.87 16.80
N VAL A 176 11.57 -4.79 16.36
CA VAL A 176 11.12 -3.42 16.61
C VAL A 176 10.25 -2.95 15.44
N PHE A 177 9.02 -2.56 15.77
CA PHE A 177 8.07 -1.92 14.86
C PHE A 177 7.90 -0.44 15.24
N PRO A 178 7.35 0.40 14.34
CA PRO A 178 7.15 1.83 14.62
C PRO A 178 6.40 2.16 15.92
N GLN A 179 5.48 1.29 16.37
CA GLN A 179 4.64 1.51 17.56
C GLN A 179 4.79 0.45 18.64
N ALA A 180 5.62 -0.58 18.43
CA ALA A 180 5.71 -1.70 19.36
C ALA A 180 7.02 -2.46 19.16
N THR A 181 7.55 -2.99 20.25
CA THR A 181 8.59 -4.04 20.20
C THR A 181 7.92 -5.36 20.56
N ARG A 182 8.19 -6.42 19.80
CA ARG A 182 7.62 -7.75 20.04
C ARG A 182 8.69 -8.81 19.96
N GLU A 183 8.58 -9.78 20.84
CA GLU A 183 9.35 -11.00 20.78
C GLU A 183 8.54 -12.04 19.98
N LEU A 184 9.07 -12.48 18.85
CA LEU A 184 8.37 -13.32 17.88
C LEU A 184 9.20 -14.55 17.55
N ARG A 185 8.53 -15.70 17.44
CA ARG A 185 9.12 -16.93 16.93
C ARG A 185 9.07 -16.89 15.40
N LEU A 186 10.24 -16.83 14.77
CA LEU A 186 10.43 -16.70 13.33
C LEU A 186 11.07 -17.95 12.77
N GLN A 187 10.44 -18.54 11.75
CA GLN A 187 10.95 -19.72 11.06
C GLN A 187 11.13 -19.38 9.57
N VAL A 188 12.37 -19.48 9.11
CA VAL A 188 12.77 -19.08 7.76
C VAL A 188 13.04 -20.32 6.92
N VAL A 189 12.27 -20.52 5.86
CA VAL A 189 12.45 -21.61 4.90
C VAL A 189 12.93 -21.01 3.58
N ARG A 190 14.23 -21.16 3.30
CA ARG A 190 14.89 -20.56 2.12
C ARG A 190 14.85 -21.51 0.92
N ASP A 191 15.11 -20.92 -0.25
CA ASP A 191 15.30 -21.66 -1.51
C ASP A 191 14.14 -22.57 -1.91
N VAL A 192 12.92 -22.15 -1.57
CA VAL A 192 11.70 -22.90 -1.83
C VAL A 192 11.12 -22.53 -3.20
N LEU A 193 10.62 -23.51 -3.93
CA LEU A 193 9.83 -23.28 -5.15
C LEU A 193 8.34 -23.18 -4.83
N TRP A 194 7.75 -22.04 -5.19
CA TRP A 194 6.31 -21.84 -5.20
C TRP A 194 5.80 -21.71 -6.64
N ASP A 195 5.54 -22.85 -7.28
CA ASP A 195 5.23 -22.90 -8.72
C ASP A 195 4.00 -22.09 -9.17
N ARG A 196 2.97 -22.02 -8.32
CA ARG A 196 1.78 -21.20 -8.62
C ARG A 196 2.09 -19.71 -8.62
N GLY A 197 3.04 -19.27 -7.79
CA GLY A 197 3.48 -17.88 -7.70
C GLY A 197 4.60 -17.57 -8.68
N CYS A 198 5.78 -18.13 -8.45
CA CYS A 198 7.05 -17.75 -9.08
C CYS A 198 7.63 -18.80 -10.05
N LYS A 199 6.88 -19.86 -10.37
CA LYS A 199 7.34 -20.96 -11.24
C LYS A 199 8.63 -21.60 -10.72
N THR A 200 9.75 -21.34 -11.38
CA THR A 200 11.08 -21.87 -11.08
C THR A 200 11.96 -20.89 -10.31
N GLU A 201 11.51 -19.64 -10.11
CA GLU A 201 12.22 -18.69 -9.27
C GLU A 201 12.04 -19.07 -7.79
N PRO A 202 13.15 -19.29 -7.06
CA PRO A 202 13.11 -19.61 -5.64
C PRO A 202 12.65 -18.40 -4.82
N VAL A 203 11.97 -18.69 -3.71
CA VAL A 203 11.48 -17.72 -2.74
C VAL A 203 11.93 -18.11 -1.34
N VAL A 204 11.87 -17.16 -0.41
CA VAL A 204 11.93 -17.44 1.03
C VAL A 204 10.53 -17.35 1.62
N VAL A 205 10.20 -18.31 2.49
CA VAL A 205 8.96 -18.32 3.27
C VAL A 205 9.33 -18.01 4.72
N LEU A 206 8.62 -17.04 5.30
CA LEU A 206 8.72 -16.69 6.71
C LEU A 206 7.43 -17.09 7.41
N LEU A 207 7.55 -17.91 8.45
CA LEU A 207 6.45 -18.25 9.35
C LEU A 207 6.66 -17.50 10.66
N VAL A 208 5.61 -16.83 11.13
CA VAL A 208 5.63 -15.97 12.31
C VAL A 208 4.63 -16.51 13.31
N ARG A 209 5.09 -16.76 14.53
CA ARG A 209 4.23 -17.04 15.69
C ARG A 209 4.59 -16.10 16.82
N ASP A 210 3.58 -15.50 17.45
CA ASP A 210 3.74 -14.79 18.71
C ASP A 210 3.52 -15.77 19.86
N PRO A 211 4.55 -16.05 20.70
CA PRO A 211 4.42 -16.94 21.84
C PRO A 211 3.32 -16.53 22.83
N LEU A 212 3.00 -15.24 22.92
CA LEU A 212 1.97 -14.70 23.81
C LEU A 212 0.57 -14.73 23.19
N GLY A 213 0.44 -15.08 21.90
CA GLY A 213 -0.82 -15.14 21.19
C GLY A 213 -1.50 -13.78 20.95
N GLN A 214 -0.78 -12.66 21.15
CA GLN A 214 -1.32 -11.31 20.95
C GLN A 214 -1.27 -10.88 19.48
N TRP A 215 -0.46 -11.55 18.67
CA TRP A 215 -0.36 -11.40 17.24
C TRP A 215 -0.71 -12.73 16.56
N ARG A 216 -1.55 -12.66 15.52
CA ARG A 216 -1.99 -13.84 14.77
C ARG A 216 -0.81 -14.53 14.09
N ASP A 217 -0.83 -15.85 13.98
CA ASP A 217 0.13 -16.54 13.13
C ASP A 217 0.09 -15.99 11.69
N GLU A 218 1.26 -15.80 11.08
CA GLU A 218 1.38 -15.36 9.69
C GLU A 218 2.33 -16.25 8.89
N ALA A 219 2.01 -16.42 7.61
CA ALA A 219 2.91 -16.97 6.61
C ALA A 219 3.14 -15.90 5.54
N LEU A 220 4.40 -15.51 5.34
CA LEU A 220 4.82 -14.50 4.38
C LEU A 220 5.75 -15.15 3.35
N VAL A 221 5.76 -14.61 2.14
CA VAL A 221 6.68 -14.98 1.07
C VAL A 221 7.42 -13.75 0.56
N ALA A 222 8.72 -13.91 0.30
CA ALA A 222 9.54 -12.90 -0.35
C ALA A 222 10.30 -13.50 -1.53
N THR A 223 10.40 -12.73 -2.62
CA THR A 223 10.96 -13.23 -3.89
C THR A 223 12.47 -13.18 -4.00
N ASP A 224 13.15 -12.56 -3.04
CA ASP A 224 14.60 -12.67 -2.89
C ASP A 224 14.90 -13.62 -1.74
N PRO A 225 15.50 -14.80 -1.98
CA PRO A 225 15.80 -15.75 -0.92
C PRO A 225 16.86 -15.30 0.08
N THR A 226 17.55 -14.18 -0.16
CA THR A 226 18.67 -13.72 0.68
C THR A 226 18.24 -12.81 1.83
N VAL A 227 17.04 -12.22 1.79
CA VAL A 227 16.61 -11.26 2.81
C VAL A 227 16.37 -11.90 4.19
N SER A 228 16.52 -11.11 5.26
CA SER A 228 16.29 -11.54 6.64
C SER A 228 14.80 -11.63 6.99
N ALA A 229 14.48 -12.37 8.05
CA ALA A 229 13.12 -12.44 8.59
C ALA A 229 12.60 -11.06 9.01
N GLU A 230 13.41 -10.27 9.71
CA GLU A 230 13.10 -8.91 10.12
C GLU A 230 12.78 -8.01 8.92
N PHE A 231 13.56 -8.10 7.83
CA PHE A 231 13.32 -7.32 6.61
C PHE A 231 11.97 -7.65 5.98
N ILE A 232 11.61 -8.93 5.91
CA ILE A 232 10.31 -9.38 5.37
C ILE A 232 9.17 -8.85 6.24
N LEU A 233 9.31 -8.98 7.57
CA LEU A 233 8.27 -8.65 8.53
C LEU A 233 8.04 -7.13 8.64
N GLN A 234 9.11 -6.34 8.80
CA GLN A 234 9.01 -4.88 8.78
C GLN A 234 8.55 -4.38 7.41
N GLY A 235 8.99 -5.03 6.33
CA GLY A 235 8.53 -4.77 4.97
C GLY A 235 7.03 -4.93 4.84
N SER A 236 6.48 -6.05 5.30
CA SER A 236 5.04 -6.34 5.21
C SER A 236 4.18 -5.31 5.96
N CYS A 237 4.65 -4.80 7.11
CA CYS A 237 3.96 -3.76 7.88
C CYS A 237 3.75 -2.45 7.10
N ARG A 238 4.59 -2.14 6.11
CA ARG A 238 4.45 -0.93 5.28
C ARG A 238 3.16 -0.93 4.48
N ARG A 239 2.54 -2.10 4.22
CA ARG A 239 1.27 -2.21 3.47
C ARG A 239 0.19 -1.30 4.05
N TRP A 240 0.10 -1.18 5.38
CA TRP A 240 -0.95 -0.39 6.04
C TRP A 240 -0.93 1.11 5.66
N SER A 241 0.19 1.63 5.16
CA SER A 241 0.28 3.01 4.69
C SER A 241 -0.70 3.34 3.57
N VAL A 242 -1.02 2.39 2.68
CA VAL A 242 -1.98 2.62 1.59
C VAL A 242 -3.42 2.70 2.09
N GLU A 243 -3.76 1.96 3.12
CA GLU A 243 -5.08 2.00 3.78
C GLU A 243 -5.31 3.38 4.43
N LEU A 244 -4.26 3.92 5.05
CA LEU A 244 -4.26 5.28 5.59
C LEU A 244 -4.42 6.33 4.49
N ALA A 245 -3.71 6.18 3.35
CA ALA A 245 -3.91 7.07 2.20
C ALA A 245 -5.34 6.98 1.62
N PHE A 246 -5.95 5.80 1.60
CA PHE A 246 -7.35 5.65 1.21
C PHE A 246 -8.30 6.33 2.19
N PHE A 247 -8.07 6.19 3.50
CA PHE A 247 -8.82 6.91 4.51
C PHE A 247 -8.70 8.43 4.32
N GLU A 248 -7.47 8.94 4.25
CA GLU A 248 -7.16 10.37 4.12
C GLU A 248 -7.75 10.95 2.82
N SER A 249 -7.63 10.23 1.70
CA SER A 249 -8.18 10.66 0.42
C SER A 249 -9.71 10.77 0.44
N LYS A 250 -10.40 9.86 1.12
CA LYS A 250 -11.87 9.86 1.22
C LYS A 250 -12.38 10.88 2.23
N GLN A 251 -11.74 11.00 3.38
CA GLN A 251 -12.24 11.81 4.49
C GLN A 251 -11.81 13.28 4.43
N SER A 252 -10.63 13.58 3.86
CA SER A 252 -10.05 14.93 3.94
C SER A 252 -9.80 15.59 2.58
N LEU A 253 -9.75 14.80 1.50
CA LEU A 253 -9.41 15.27 0.16
C LEU A 253 -10.54 15.08 -0.86
N GLY A 254 -11.71 14.62 -0.42
CA GLY A 254 -12.91 14.60 -1.26
C GLY A 254 -12.86 13.58 -2.40
N LEU A 255 -12.19 12.44 -2.25
CA LEU A 255 -12.13 11.40 -3.31
C LEU A 255 -13.53 11.01 -3.83
N HIS A 256 -14.56 11.07 -2.99
CA HIS A 256 -15.94 10.71 -3.35
C HIS A 256 -16.76 11.87 -3.94
N ASP A 257 -16.28 13.10 -3.85
CA ASP A 257 -17.08 14.30 -4.09
C ASP A 257 -17.34 14.59 -5.58
N PRO A 258 -16.40 14.34 -6.52
CA PRO A 258 -16.64 14.65 -7.93
C PRO A 258 -17.90 13.98 -8.48
N ARG A 259 -18.89 14.79 -8.89
CA ARG A 259 -20.15 14.31 -9.53
C ARG A 259 -20.00 14.20 -11.05
N VAL A 260 -18.87 13.65 -11.50
CA VAL A 260 -18.51 13.52 -12.91
C VAL A 260 -18.96 12.17 -13.49
N TRP A 261 -19.21 12.12 -14.79
CA TRP A 261 -19.76 10.92 -15.45
C TRP A 261 -19.07 10.52 -16.76
N SER A 262 -18.44 11.44 -17.49
CA SER A 262 -17.71 11.11 -18.72
C SER A 262 -16.35 10.44 -18.41
N GLU A 263 -15.83 9.65 -19.36
CA GLU A 263 -14.58 8.89 -19.17
C GLU A 263 -13.42 9.77 -18.70
N ARG A 264 -13.12 10.85 -19.45
CA ARG A 264 -12.02 11.77 -19.14
C ARG A 264 -12.19 12.46 -17.79
N SER A 265 -13.40 12.85 -17.43
CA SER A 265 -13.66 13.53 -16.16
C SER A 265 -13.52 12.56 -14.98
N VAL A 266 -14.02 11.32 -15.12
CA VAL A 266 -13.84 10.26 -14.12
C VAL A 266 -12.36 9.97 -13.90
N GLU A 267 -11.59 9.82 -14.97
CA GLU A 267 -10.16 9.48 -14.92
C GLU A 267 -9.29 10.59 -14.33
N ARG A 268 -9.74 11.86 -14.37
CA ARG A 268 -8.97 13.02 -13.90
C ARG A 268 -9.38 13.52 -12.52
N ALA A 269 -10.68 13.60 -12.24
CA ALA A 269 -11.17 14.32 -11.06
C ALA A 269 -10.90 13.54 -9.76
N HIS A 270 -11.15 12.23 -9.74
CA HIS A 270 -10.98 11.43 -8.52
C HIS A 270 -9.51 11.33 -8.10
N PRO A 271 -8.56 11.03 -9.01
CA PRO A 271 -7.17 10.86 -8.59
C PRO A 271 -6.48 12.15 -8.11
N MET A 272 -7.09 13.31 -8.34
CA MET A 272 -6.60 14.58 -7.80
C MET A 272 -6.49 14.54 -6.27
N ALA A 273 -7.35 13.78 -5.58
CA ALA A 273 -7.23 13.57 -4.15
C ALA A 273 -5.86 12.95 -3.77
N TRP A 274 -5.44 11.89 -4.46
CA TRP A 274 -4.14 11.24 -4.20
C TRP A 274 -2.95 12.10 -4.61
N PHE A 275 -3.07 12.83 -5.71
CA PHE A 275 -2.05 13.76 -6.16
C PHE A 275 -1.81 14.87 -5.13
N VAL A 276 -2.88 15.56 -4.70
CA VAL A 276 -2.82 16.62 -3.68
C VAL A 276 -2.36 16.06 -2.34
N GLY A 277 -2.81 14.87 -1.94
CA GLY A 277 -2.37 14.22 -0.71
C GLY A 277 -0.86 13.97 -0.68
N THR A 278 -0.31 13.46 -1.78
CA THR A 278 1.13 13.23 -1.93
C THR A 278 1.91 14.52 -1.88
N LEU A 279 1.48 15.56 -2.62
CA LEU A 279 2.12 16.87 -2.58
C LEU A 279 2.05 17.51 -1.18
N THR A 280 0.93 17.36 -0.48
CA THR A 280 0.78 17.86 0.90
C THR A 280 1.81 17.23 1.83
N ILE A 281 2.01 15.91 1.75
CA ILE A 281 2.99 15.18 2.56
C ILE A 281 4.41 15.62 2.21
N LEU A 282 4.74 15.69 0.92
CA LEU A 282 6.07 16.10 0.46
C LEU A 282 6.41 17.53 0.85
N TRP A 283 5.50 18.47 0.58
CA TRP A 283 5.67 19.88 0.94
C TRP A 283 5.89 20.05 2.45
N TYR A 284 5.05 19.41 3.27
CA TYR A 284 5.19 19.50 4.72
C TYR A 284 6.52 18.90 5.19
N ALA A 285 6.95 17.80 4.57
CA ALA A 285 8.20 17.15 4.92
C ALA A 285 9.44 17.98 4.58
N ILE A 286 9.38 18.77 3.49
CA ILE A 286 10.50 19.60 3.05
C ILE A 286 10.52 20.94 3.79
N ASP A 287 9.38 21.60 3.94
CA ASP A 287 9.31 23.00 4.39
C ASP A 287 8.16 23.26 5.36
N GLY A 288 6.97 22.70 5.10
CA GLY A 288 5.75 23.09 5.82
C GLY A 288 5.77 22.84 7.33
N HIS A 289 6.60 21.90 7.82
CA HIS A 289 6.75 21.64 9.25
C HIS A 289 7.34 22.83 10.04
N ALA A 290 8.18 23.67 9.41
CA ALA A 290 8.80 24.84 10.04
C ALA A 290 7.87 26.08 10.08
N GLY A 291 6.77 26.04 9.34
CA GLY A 291 5.83 27.16 9.23
C GLY A 291 4.79 27.23 10.33
N ALA A 292 3.84 28.16 10.16
CA ALA A 292 2.67 28.27 11.02
C ALA A 292 1.77 27.02 10.91
N HIS A 293 1.25 26.58 12.05
CA HIS A 293 0.32 25.45 12.14
C HIS A 293 -1.07 25.96 12.53
N VAL A 294 -2.10 25.24 12.08
CA VAL A 294 -3.47 25.53 12.51
C VAL A 294 -3.63 25.15 13.97
N HIS A 295 -3.97 26.14 14.80
CA HIS A 295 -4.42 25.90 16.16
C HIS A 295 -5.85 25.37 16.12
N ARG A 296 -6.05 24.15 16.62
CA ARG A 296 -7.38 23.55 16.76
C ARG A 296 -7.72 23.54 18.22
N ASP A 297 -8.85 24.15 18.56
CA ASP A 297 -9.41 24.04 19.89
C ASP A 297 -9.83 22.59 20.14
N ARG A 298 -9.13 21.93 21.07
CA ARG A 298 -9.27 20.52 21.41
C ARG A 298 -8.93 20.32 22.87
N ASP A 299 -9.64 21.00 23.76
CA ASP A 299 -9.42 20.97 25.21
C ASP A 299 -9.41 19.54 25.80
N TRP A 300 -10.15 18.61 25.20
CA TRP A 300 -10.18 17.19 25.61
C TRP A 300 -9.06 16.33 25.01
N TYR A 301 -8.16 16.90 24.19
CA TYR A 301 -7.04 16.18 23.57
C TYR A 301 -5.70 16.93 23.73
N PRO A 302 -5.26 17.21 24.97
CA PRO A 302 -4.11 18.08 25.24
C PRO A 302 -2.75 17.43 24.96
N HIS A 303 -2.67 16.09 24.89
CA HIS A 303 -1.40 15.35 24.82
C HIS A 303 -0.98 14.95 23.40
N LYS A 304 -1.47 15.66 22.38
CA LYS A 304 -1.11 15.35 21.00
C LYS A 304 0.34 15.73 20.73
N VAL A 305 1.17 14.72 20.50
CA VAL A 305 2.63 14.88 20.32
C VAL A 305 3.10 14.80 18.86
N THR A 306 2.30 14.27 17.94
CA THR A 306 2.70 14.11 16.53
C THR A 306 1.65 14.65 15.54
N PRO A 307 2.09 15.20 14.38
CA PRO A 307 1.18 15.74 13.38
C PRO A 307 0.44 14.63 12.63
N THR A 308 -0.87 14.81 12.43
CA THR A 308 -1.74 13.98 11.58
C THR A 308 -1.78 14.53 10.17
N PHE A 309 -2.22 13.73 9.19
CA PHE A 309 -2.45 14.23 7.83
C PHE A 309 -3.36 15.45 7.80
N THR A 310 -4.37 15.50 8.68
CA THR A 310 -5.25 16.69 8.78
C THR A 310 -4.52 17.94 9.28
N ASP A 311 -3.41 17.80 10.02
CA ASP A 311 -2.58 18.95 10.43
C ASP A 311 -1.64 19.37 9.31
N LEU A 312 -1.06 18.41 8.58
CA LEU A 312 -0.29 18.68 7.36
C LEU A 312 -1.13 19.48 6.35
N LEU A 313 -2.35 19.00 6.08
CA LEU A 313 -3.30 19.68 5.19
C LEU A 313 -3.77 21.02 5.76
N GLY A 314 -3.94 21.11 7.07
CA GLY A 314 -4.27 22.36 7.76
C GLY A 314 -3.18 23.41 7.58
N ALA A 315 -1.92 23.06 7.82
CA ALA A 315 -0.77 23.93 7.63
C ALA A 315 -0.64 24.39 6.17
N LEU A 316 -0.86 23.48 5.20
CA LEU A 316 -0.86 23.83 3.78
C LEU A 316 -1.94 24.87 3.47
N ARG A 317 -3.18 24.61 3.89
CA ARG A 317 -4.30 25.55 3.68
C ARG A 317 -4.04 26.89 4.36
N LEU A 318 -3.53 26.89 5.59
CA LEU A 318 -3.19 28.11 6.31
C LEU A 318 -2.14 28.93 5.55
N ARG A 319 -1.09 28.28 5.04
CA ARG A 319 -0.08 28.96 4.22
C ARG A 319 -0.66 29.55 2.94
N MET A 320 -1.56 28.84 2.25
CA MET A 320 -2.27 29.37 1.08
C MET A 320 -3.12 30.59 1.46
N TRP A 321 -3.87 30.54 2.56
CA TRP A 321 -4.69 31.66 3.01
C TRP A 321 -3.86 32.86 3.46
N LEU A 322 -2.77 32.65 4.20
CA LEU A 322 -1.86 33.73 4.57
C LEU A 322 -1.28 34.42 3.34
N TYR A 323 -0.92 33.65 2.31
CA TYR A 323 -0.46 34.22 1.04
C TYR A 323 -1.55 35.01 0.32
N GLU A 324 -2.79 34.51 0.27
CA GLU A 324 -3.92 35.22 -0.33
C GLU A 324 -4.27 36.53 0.40
N VAL A 325 -4.10 36.57 1.73
CA VAL A 325 -4.45 37.74 2.57
C VAL A 325 -3.33 38.77 2.62
N PHE A 326 -2.08 38.33 2.79
CA PHE A 326 -0.93 39.20 3.07
C PHE A 326 0.08 39.29 1.91
N GLY A 327 -0.15 38.57 0.81
CA GLY A 327 0.76 38.49 -0.32
C GLY A 327 2.11 37.84 0.03
N PRO A 328 3.10 37.95 -0.88
CA PRO A 328 4.44 37.38 -0.69
C PRO A 328 5.24 38.02 0.45
N SER A 329 5.01 39.31 0.74
CA SER A 329 5.80 40.10 1.69
C SER A 329 5.29 39.99 3.14
N GLY A 330 4.04 39.55 3.36
CA GLY A 330 3.52 39.20 4.68
C GLY A 330 3.39 40.35 5.67
N THR A 331 3.55 41.60 5.23
CA THR A 331 3.82 42.77 6.11
C THR A 331 2.69 43.80 6.16
N GLU A 332 1.76 43.77 5.20
CA GLU A 332 0.66 44.73 5.15
C GLU A 332 -0.55 44.21 5.91
N THR A 333 -1.12 45.05 6.78
CA THR A 333 -2.37 44.74 7.46
C THR A 333 -3.50 44.62 6.41
N PRO A 334 -4.24 43.49 6.38
CA PRO A 334 -5.28 43.29 5.37
C PRO A 334 -6.43 44.27 5.58
N SER A 335 -7.02 44.74 4.48
CA SER A 335 -8.22 45.57 4.54
C SER A 335 -9.43 44.77 5.04
N LEU A 336 -10.45 45.48 5.53
CA LEU A 336 -11.72 44.86 5.96
C LEU A 336 -12.34 44.02 4.82
N GLU A 337 -12.27 44.51 3.58
CA GLU A 337 -12.80 43.84 2.39
C GLU A 337 -12.14 42.47 2.13
N VAL A 338 -10.82 42.37 2.35
CA VAL A 338 -10.08 41.10 2.24
C VAL A 338 -10.55 40.10 3.31
N ILE A 339 -10.76 40.57 4.54
CA ILE A 339 -11.28 39.75 5.64
C ILE A 339 -12.70 39.28 5.35
N GLU A 340 -13.59 40.15 4.90
CA GLU A 340 -14.96 39.80 4.52
C GLU A 340 -14.98 38.78 3.38
N THR A 341 -14.15 38.98 2.36
CA THR A 341 -13.99 38.03 1.25
C THR A 341 -13.53 36.65 1.74
N LEU A 342 -12.59 36.61 2.69
CA LEU A 342 -12.13 35.36 3.29
C LEU A 342 -13.25 34.69 4.10
N LEU A 343 -14.02 35.44 4.88
CA LEU A 343 -15.19 34.92 5.61
C LEU A 343 -16.24 34.33 4.66
N HIS A 344 -16.54 35.01 3.55
CA HIS A 344 -17.44 34.51 2.51
C HIS A 344 -16.92 33.21 1.88
N LYS A 345 -15.62 33.14 1.54
CA LYS A 345 -14.99 31.93 1.00
C LYS A 345 -15.06 30.77 2.01
N MET A 346 -14.79 31.03 3.30
CA MET A 346 -14.85 30.01 4.34
C MET A 346 -16.28 29.49 4.56
N ALA A 347 -17.28 30.38 4.54
CA ALA A 347 -18.69 30.00 4.69
C ALA A 347 -19.20 29.14 3.52
N ALA A 348 -18.64 29.29 2.32
CA ALA A 348 -19.03 28.52 1.14
C ALA A 348 -18.50 27.06 1.11
N VAL A 349 -17.55 26.71 1.99
CA VAL A 349 -16.83 25.43 1.99
C VAL A 349 -17.24 24.52 3.17
N ALA A 350 -18.18 24.97 4.01
CA ALA A 350 -18.68 24.24 5.19
C ALA A 350 -19.58 23.04 4.84
#